data_AF-A0A2T4Y3T1-F1
#
_entry.id   AF-A0A2T4Y3T1-F1
#
_cell.length_a   1.000
_cell.length_b   1.000
_cell.length_c   1.000
_cell.angle_alpha   90.00
_cell.angle_beta   90.00
_cell.angle_gamma   90.00
#
_symmetry.space_group_name_H-M   'P 1'
#
loop_
_entity.id
_entity.type
_entity.pdbx_description
1 polymer ?
#
loop_
_entity_poly.entity_id
_entity_poly.type
_entity_poly.pdbx_seq_one_letter_code
_entity_poly.pdbx_strand_id
1 'polypeptide(L)'
;MAIYRSKKWLAAVGQIERCVLCGAWGTQVAHRNEGKGVGLKNDDCATAALCVCCHYSIDNGNKMNREERRQLMDRAIVLTVIEVARRGLVVPA
;
A
#
# COMPACT_ATOMS: atom_id res chain seq x y z
N MET A 1 5.70 -19.19 5.91
CA MET A 1 5.20 -18.23 6.92
C MET A 1 3.71 -18.02 6.72
N ALA A 2 2.96 -17.84 7.81
CA ALA A 2 1.54 -17.49 7.77
C ALA A 2 1.37 -16.03 7.34
N ILE A 3 0.26 -15.72 6.66
CA ILE A 3 -0.04 -14.34 6.26
C ILE A 3 -0.48 -13.54 7.49
N TYR A 4 0.17 -12.42 7.75
CA TYR A 4 -0.19 -11.49 8.79
C TYR A 4 -1.49 -10.74 8.44
N ARG A 5 -2.47 -10.79 9.34
CA ARG A 5 -3.76 -10.13 9.20
C ARG A 5 -4.03 -9.19 10.37
N SER A 6 -4.42 -7.96 10.09
CA SER A 6 -4.65 -6.92 11.10
C SER A 6 -5.64 -5.87 10.61
N LYS A 7 -6.89 -5.97 11.08
CA LYS A 7 -7.91 -4.93 10.85
C LYS A 7 -7.47 -3.56 11.38
N LYS A 8 -6.72 -3.54 12.50
CA LYS A 8 -6.16 -2.31 13.07
C LYS A 8 -5.18 -1.65 12.11
N TRP A 9 -4.31 -2.44 11.47
CA TRP A 9 -3.39 -1.92 10.46
C TRP A 9 -4.14 -1.33 9.26
N LEU A 10 -5.08 -2.09 8.69
CA LEU A 10 -5.85 -1.63 7.53
C LEU A 10 -6.64 -0.36 7.84
N ALA A 11 -7.21 -0.25 9.05
CA ALA A 11 -7.88 0.96 9.50
C ALA A 11 -6.93 2.15 9.67
N ALA A 12 -5.71 1.93 10.16
CA ALA A 12 -4.68 2.97 10.26
C ALA A 12 -4.27 3.50 8.87
N VAL A 13 -4.03 2.60 7.91
CA VAL A 13 -3.74 3.00 6.51
C VAL A 13 -4.92 3.75 5.89
N GLY A 14 -6.15 3.31 6.17
CA GLY A 14 -7.38 3.96 5.70
C GLY A 14 -7.61 5.38 6.22
N GLN A 15 -6.88 5.84 7.25
CA GLN A 15 -6.93 7.23 7.72
C GLN A 15 -6.03 8.18 6.91
N ILE A 16 -5.20 7.67 6.00
CA ILE A 16 -4.34 8.50 5.15
C ILE A 16 -5.15 9.00 3.96
N GLU A 17 -5.68 10.22 4.04
CA GLU A 17 -6.58 10.79 3.02
C GLU A 17 -5.90 11.23 1.71
N ARG A 18 -4.57 11.39 1.72
CA ARG A 18 -3.79 11.82 0.56
C ARG A 18 -2.85 10.71 0.09
N CYS A 19 -2.86 10.44 -1.20
CA CYS A 19 -2.01 9.44 -1.82
C CYS A 19 -0.54 9.67 -1.46
N VAL A 20 0.13 8.64 -0.95
CA VAL A 20 1.53 8.76 -0.51
C VAL A 20 2.52 9.00 -1.66
N LEU A 21 2.12 8.74 -2.91
CA LEU A 21 2.96 8.96 -4.09
C LEU A 21 2.78 10.34 -4.72
N CYS A 22 1.54 10.81 -4.85
CA CYS A 22 1.24 12.02 -5.63
C CYS A 22 0.50 13.12 -4.85
N GLY A 23 0.10 12.88 -3.60
CA GLY A 23 -0.58 13.85 -2.75
C GLY A 23 -2.05 14.13 -3.10
N ALA A 24 -2.60 13.49 -4.13
CA ALA A 24 -4.01 13.59 -4.50
C ALA A 24 -4.91 13.12 -3.35
N TRP A 25 -6.03 13.81 -3.14
CA TRP A 25 -7.02 13.45 -2.13
C TRP A 25 -7.83 12.23 -2.57
N GLY A 26 -8.21 11.39 -1.60
CA GLY A 26 -8.92 10.13 -1.81
C GLY A 26 -7.98 8.97 -2.04
N THR A 27 -7.98 7.99 -1.12
CA THR A 27 -7.09 6.83 -1.14
C THR A 27 -7.85 5.51 -1.00
N GLN A 28 -7.19 4.45 -1.44
CA GLN A 28 -7.55 3.05 -1.25
C GLN A 28 -6.39 2.35 -0.55
N VAL A 29 -6.69 1.34 0.25
CA VAL A 29 -5.68 0.45 0.84
C VAL A 29 -5.30 -0.61 -0.18
N ALA A 30 -4.16 -0.43 -0.84
CA ALA A 30 -3.63 -1.32 -1.86
C ALA A 30 -2.69 -2.35 -1.23
N HIS A 31 -2.90 -3.65 -1.46
CA HIS A 31 -1.98 -4.72 -1.02
C HIS A 31 -0.86 -4.91 -2.02
N ARG A 32 0.35 -5.27 -1.55
CA ARG A 32 1.46 -5.71 -2.41
C ARG A 32 0.97 -6.75 -3.44
N ASN A 33 1.31 -6.52 -4.71
CA ASN A 33 0.84 -7.30 -5.85
C ASN A 33 1.79 -8.42 -6.31
N GLU A 34 2.71 -8.84 -5.44
CA GLU A 34 3.64 -9.93 -5.71
C GLU A 34 3.74 -10.92 -4.54
N GLY A 35 4.34 -12.09 -4.78
CA GLY A 35 4.54 -13.13 -3.78
C GLY A 35 3.31 -13.99 -3.47
N LYS A 36 2.18 -13.74 -4.15
CA LYS A 36 0.93 -14.51 -4.04
C LYS A 36 0.28 -14.71 -5.41
N GLY A 37 -0.61 -15.70 -5.50
CA GLY A 37 -1.44 -15.94 -6.68
C GLY A 37 -2.47 -14.84 -6.90
N VAL A 38 -3.03 -14.78 -8.11
CA VAL A 38 -4.04 -13.78 -8.50
C VAL A 38 -5.26 -13.86 -7.57
N GLY A 39 -5.74 -12.70 -7.12
CA GLY A 39 -6.90 -12.60 -6.22
C GLY A 39 -6.59 -12.84 -4.74
N LEU A 40 -5.37 -13.25 -4.39
CA LEU A 40 -4.95 -13.43 -3.00
C LEU A 40 -4.29 -12.17 -2.43
N LYS A 41 -4.76 -11.72 -1.28
CA LYS A 41 -4.17 -10.58 -0.56
C LYS A 41 -2.88 -11.01 0.16
N ASN A 42 -1.84 -10.18 0.06
CA ASN A 42 -0.61 -10.34 0.83
C ASN A 42 -0.80 -9.93 2.30
N ASP A 43 0.28 -9.92 3.10
CA ASP A 43 0.28 -9.43 4.48
C ASP A 43 -0.37 -8.05 4.58
N ASP A 44 -1.20 -7.83 5.60
CA ASP A 44 -1.88 -6.55 5.76
C ASP A 44 -0.89 -5.41 6.05
N CYS A 45 0.29 -5.72 6.60
CA CYS A 45 1.37 -4.74 6.79
C CYS A 45 2.07 -4.35 5.48
N ALA A 46 1.94 -5.14 4.43
CA ALA A 46 2.44 -4.84 3.09
C ALA A 46 1.37 -4.12 2.26
N THR A 47 0.85 -3.01 2.79
CA THR A 47 -0.20 -2.19 2.17
C THR A 47 0.23 -0.73 2.00
N ALA A 48 -0.36 -0.05 1.02
CA ALA A 48 -0.12 1.36 0.73
C ALA A 48 -1.42 2.16 0.60
N ALA A 49 -1.40 3.43 1.00
CA ALA A 49 -2.51 4.38 0.80
C ALA A 49 -2.36 5.11 -0.54
N LEU A 50 -3.09 4.66 -1.57
CA LEU A 50 -2.95 5.14 -2.96
C LEU A 50 -4.25 5.68 -3.51
N CYS A 51 -4.20 6.77 -4.29
CA CYS A 51 -5.36 7.17 -5.09
C CYS A 51 -5.63 6.16 -6.21
N VAL A 52 -6.84 6.17 -6.76
CA VAL A 52 -7.27 5.23 -7.81
C VAL A 52 -6.35 5.25 -9.04
N CYS A 53 -5.81 6.42 -9.41
CA CYS A 53 -4.91 6.56 -10.56
C CYS A 53 -3.55 5.87 -10.33
N CYS A 54 -2.93 6.11 -9.17
CA CYS A 54 -1.67 5.48 -8.82
C CYS A 54 -1.84 3.97 -8.59
N HIS A 55 -2.92 3.58 -7.91
CA HIS A 55 -3.26 2.18 -7.67
C HIS A 55 -3.45 1.42 -8.99
N TYR A 56 -4.25 1.96 -9.92
CA TYR A 56 -4.41 1.38 -11.25
C TYR A 56 -3.09 1.31 -12.03
N SER A 57 -2.28 2.38 -12.00
CA SER A 57 -1.01 2.41 -12.73
C SER A 57 -0.02 1.34 -12.25
N ILE A 58 -0.04 0.99 -10.97
CA ILE A 58 0.80 -0.05 -10.38
C ILE A 58 0.27 -1.45 -10.71
N ASP A 59 -1.03 -1.68 -10.61
CA ASP A 59 -1.58 -3.03 -10.77
C ASP A 59 -1.82 -3.42 -12.23
N ASN A 60 -2.32 -2.48 -13.03
CA ASN A 60 -2.86 -2.74 -14.37
C ASN A 60 -2.31 -1.81 -15.46
N GLY A 61 -1.54 -0.78 -15.09
CA GLY A 61 -0.98 0.18 -16.04
C GLY A 61 0.03 -0.45 -17.01
N ASN A 62 0.13 0.15 -18.20
CA ASN A 62 1.02 -0.28 -19.28
C ASN A 62 2.25 0.63 -19.48
N LYS A 63 2.38 1.69 -18.66
CA LYS A 63 3.46 2.68 -18.78
C LYS A 63 4.77 2.26 -18.09
N MET A 64 4.71 1.23 -17.26
CA MET A 64 5.83 0.71 -16.50
C MET A 64 5.97 -0.78 -16.73
N ASN A 65 7.21 -1.26 -16.78
CA ASN A 65 7.50 -2.68 -16.77
C ASN A 65 7.16 -3.30 -15.40
N ARG A 66 7.18 -4.63 -15.30
CA ARG A 66 6.81 -5.34 -14.06
C ARG A 66 7.66 -4.93 -12.87
N GLU A 67 8.95 -4.71 -13.07
CA GLU A 67 9.89 -4.41 -12.00
C GLU A 67 9.71 -2.98 -11.49
N GLU A 68 9.52 -2.01 -12.40
CA GLU A 68 9.20 -0.63 -12.04
C GLU A 68 7.91 -0.54 -11.20
N ARG A 69 6.88 -1.32 -11.56
CA ARG A 69 5.62 -1.37 -10.78
C ARG A 69 5.84 -1.91 -9.37
N ARG A 70 6.71 -2.90 -9.21
CA ARG A 70 7.06 -3.48 -7.90
C ARG A 70 7.84 -2.50 -7.04
N GLN A 71 8.86 -1.87 -7.61
CA GLN A 71 9.67 -0.86 -6.92
C GLN A 71 8.81 0.35 -6.49
N LEU A 72 7.87 0.77 -7.33
CA LEU A 72 6.95 1.84 -6.98
C LEU A 72 5.98 1.42 -5.87
N MET A 73 5.52 0.17 -5.87
CA MET A 73 4.71 -0.39 -4.79
C MET A 73 5.51 -0.48 -3.47
N ASP A 74 6.76 -0.93 -3.52
CA ASP A 74 7.66 -0.96 -2.36
C ASP A 74 7.85 0.42 -1.76
N ARG A 75 8.12 1.43 -2.60
CA ARG A 75 8.21 2.82 -2.19
C ARG A 75 6.91 3.28 -1.52
N ALA A 76 5.75 2.97 -2.10
CA ALA A 76 4.46 3.36 -1.55
C ALA A 76 4.18 2.71 -0.19
N ILE A 77 4.55 1.44 0.00
CA ILE A 77 4.44 0.73 1.29
C ILE A 77 5.33 1.42 2.33
N VAL A 78 6.59 1.68 2.02
CA VAL A 78 7.52 2.36 2.95
C VAL A 78 6.99 3.74 3.37
N LEU A 79 6.52 4.54 2.41
CA LEU A 79 5.94 5.86 2.70
C LEU A 79 4.68 5.76 3.58
N THR A 80 3.85 4.74 3.36
CA THR A 80 2.66 4.47 4.17
C THR A 80 3.04 4.09 5.59
N VAL A 81 4.04 3.22 5.78
CA VAL A 81 4.56 2.81 7.10
C VAL A 81 5.09 4.03 7.86
N ILE A 82 5.87 4.88 7.19
CA ILE A 82 6.37 6.14 7.78
C ILE A 82 5.21 7.02 8.22
N GLU A 83 4.17 7.18 7.39
CA GLU A 83 3.03 8.04 7.69
C GLU A 83 2.19 7.53 8.87
N VAL A 84 1.88 6.23 8.92
CA VAL A 84 1.12 5.67 10.07
C VAL A 84 1.92 5.74 11.37
N ALA A 85 3.25 5.62 11.31
CA ALA A 85 4.12 5.78 12.47
C ALA A 85 4.18 7.24 12.94
N ARG A 86 4.35 8.20 12.02
CA ARG A 86 4.33 9.64 12.34
C ARG A 86 3.03 10.10 12.99
N ARG A 87 1.91 9.50 12.60
CA ARG A 87 0.59 9.77 13.17
C ARG A 87 0.31 9.03 14.48
N GLY A 88 1.22 8.17 14.95
CA GLY A 88 1.01 7.34 16.14
C GLY A 88 -0.09 6.28 16.00
N LEU A 89 -0.52 5.97 14.76
CA LEU A 89 -1.58 4.99 14.50
C LEU A 89 -1.06 3.55 14.60
N VAL A 90 0.23 3.38 14.33
CA VAL A 90 0.97 2.13 14.53
C VAL A 90 2.27 2.46 15.26
N VAL A 91 2.50 1.77 16.37
CA VAL A 91 3.72 1.91 17.17
C VAL A 91 4.47 0.58 17.10
N PRO A 92 5.75 0.56 16.70
CA PRO A 92 6.59 -0.63 16.83
C PRO A 92 6.64 -1.08 18.29
N ALA A 93 6.55 -2.39 18.51
CA ALA A 93 6.63 -2.97 19.86
C ALA A 93 8.02 -2.79 20.48
#